data_AF-A0A356FDM1-F1
#
_entry.id   AF-A0A356FDM1-F1
#
_cell.length_a   1.000
_cell.length_b   1.000
_cell.length_c   1.000
_cell.angle_alpha   90.00
_cell.angle_beta   90.00
_cell.angle_gamma   90.00
#
_symmetry.space_group_name_H-M   'P 1'
#
loop_
_entity.id
_entity.type
_entity.pdbx_description
1 polymer ?
#
loop_
_entity_poly.entity_id
_entity_poly.type
_entity_poly.pdbx_seq_one_letter_code
_entity_poly.pdbx_strand_id
1 'polypeptide(L)'
;MSQTKNTSTETSAGPNQAYLQLSRMMREGRSWSGRERNCCFLGARDGAFSDVSAISGLDFPDDSRALAVGDWDGDGDPDLWISNRNAPRLRFLRNDAAPPGSFLNLRLRGDGKKTNLDAVGARVELKLAADGKRPLLRTVTAGDGFLTQSSRWLAFAVRNGAGISEVKVRWPAGKTELFTGVRAGGRYELRQGSGRAEPVNIDQPQPPASPAPLLPPPASDRARIRLITLLDIPDLAFLDLEGQRSPLLPGRGRPLLVNLWASWCVPCLEELREFRDRGDELKKAGIEILALSTDELDKKGSLELPGRVKKFIGGLGPPIRTGRATGDLVAFLQNLHDSMVPLNKPLPLPSSFLIDSAGRLSVIYKGPLSVDDLIEDIGHGRLERKERRLAGALLPGISIESQAIE
;
A
#
# COMPACT_ATOMS: atom_id res chain seq x y z
N MET A 1 10.89 -21.44 7.99
CA MET A 1 9.47 -21.86 8.08
C MET A 1 9.22 -22.43 9.47
N SER A 2 8.73 -21.61 10.41
CA SER A 2 8.44 -22.07 11.77
C SER A 2 7.13 -22.84 11.78
N GLN A 3 7.19 -24.13 12.10
CA GLN A 3 6.03 -24.93 12.46
C GLN A 3 5.78 -24.75 13.96
N THR A 4 4.91 -23.82 14.34
CA THR A 4 4.37 -23.77 15.71
C THR A 4 2.90 -24.16 15.68
N LYS A 5 2.62 -25.44 15.95
CA LYS A 5 1.29 -25.94 16.35
C LYS A 5 1.02 -25.46 17.76
N ASN A 6 -0.08 -24.73 17.98
CA ASN A 6 -0.37 -24.12 19.29
C ASN A 6 -1.42 -24.86 20.13
N THR A 7 -2.06 -25.92 19.64
CA THR A 7 -2.96 -26.76 20.46
C THR A 7 -3.04 -28.21 19.96
N SER A 8 -3.39 -29.13 20.87
CA SER A 8 -3.57 -30.57 20.62
C SER A 8 -4.86 -30.93 19.85
N THR A 9 -5.57 -29.95 19.30
CA THR A 9 -6.85 -30.11 18.59
C THR A 9 -6.78 -29.85 17.09
N GLU A 10 -5.61 -29.53 16.54
CA GLU A 10 -5.42 -29.42 15.08
C GLU A 10 -5.43 -30.82 14.44
N THR A 11 -6.62 -31.32 14.12
CA THR A 11 -6.81 -32.42 13.19
C THR A 11 -6.25 -32.04 11.83
N SER A 12 -5.54 -32.98 11.20
CA SER A 12 -4.85 -32.82 9.92
C SER A 12 -5.84 -32.53 8.79
N ALA A 13 -6.24 -31.28 8.66
CA ALA A 13 -6.84 -30.81 7.44
C ALA A 13 -5.78 -30.84 6.33
N GLY A 14 -6.16 -31.35 5.16
CA GLY A 14 -5.25 -31.54 4.02
C GLY A 14 -4.46 -30.28 3.64
N PRO A 15 -3.43 -30.41 2.78
CA PRO A 15 -2.47 -29.34 2.47
C PRO A 15 -3.10 -27.99 2.06
N ASN A 16 -4.33 -28.00 1.54
CA ASN A 16 -5.07 -26.80 1.17
C ASN A 16 -5.54 -25.96 2.38
N GLN A 17 -5.88 -26.56 3.53
CA GLN A 17 -6.44 -25.79 4.65
C GLN A 17 -5.38 -24.97 5.37
N ALA A 18 -4.16 -25.51 5.52
CA ALA A 18 -3.02 -24.77 6.07
C ALA A 18 -2.68 -23.56 5.18
N TYR A 19 -2.68 -23.74 3.85
CA TYR A 19 -2.47 -22.65 2.91
C TYR A 19 -3.58 -21.58 2.99
N LEU A 20 -4.84 -21.99 3.10
CA LEU A 20 -5.97 -21.07 3.25
C LEU A 20 -5.90 -20.29 4.57
N GLN A 21 -5.55 -20.95 5.67
CA GLN A 21 -5.37 -20.32 6.97
C GLN A 21 -4.20 -19.33 6.96
N LEU A 22 -3.06 -19.72 6.39
CA LEU A 22 -1.93 -18.81 6.19
C LEU A 22 -2.35 -17.62 5.34
N SER A 23 -2.98 -17.85 4.19
CA SER A 23 -3.47 -16.79 3.31
C SER A 23 -4.43 -15.84 4.01
N ARG A 24 -5.33 -16.37 4.85
CA ARG A 24 -6.24 -15.57 5.69
C ARG A 24 -5.48 -14.74 6.71
N MET A 25 -4.58 -15.34 7.49
CA MET A 25 -3.73 -14.63 8.46
C MET A 25 -2.98 -13.47 7.80
N MET A 26 -2.46 -13.71 6.59
CA MET A 26 -1.75 -12.69 5.84
C MET A 26 -2.69 -11.59 5.37
N ARG A 27 -3.85 -11.93 4.81
CA ARG A 27 -4.88 -10.93 4.46
C ARG A 27 -5.38 -10.16 5.67
N GLU A 28 -5.38 -10.72 6.87
CA GLU A 28 -5.72 -10.01 8.12
C GLU A 28 -4.58 -9.10 8.63
N GLY A 29 -3.44 -9.07 7.95
CA GLY A 29 -2.31 -8.20 8.27
C GLY A 29 -1.31 -8.81 9.25
N ARG A 30 -1.27 -10.12 9.44
CA ARG A 30 -0.15 -10.74 10.18
C ARG A 30 1.16 -10.63 9.41
N SER A 31 2.27 -10.59 10.15
CA SER A 31 3.63 -10.59 9.57
C SER A 31 3.94 -11.95 8.97
N TRP A 32 4.54 -11.94 7.78
CA TRP A 32 5.05 -13.16 7.12
C TRP A 32 6.25 -13.75 7.84
N SER A 33 7.13 -12.90 8.39
CA SER A 33 8.38 -13.30 9.03
C SER A 33 8.30 -13.28 10.57
N GLY A 34 7.11 -13.20 11.16
CA GLY A 34 6.95 -13.20 12.62
C GLY A 34 7.61 -12.00 13.32
N ARG A 35 7.73 -10.85 12.62
CA ARG A 35 8.49 -9.66 13.07
C ARG A 35 9.97 -9.92 13.32
N GLU A 36 10.57 -10.88 12.59
CA GLU A 36 12.02 -10.95 12.43
C GLU A 36 12.54 -9.57 12.01
N ARG A 37 13.64 -9.16 12.64
CA ARG A 37 14.17 -7.82 12.48
C ARG A 37 15.05 -7.75 11.24
N ASN A 38 15.06 -6.61 10.58
CA ASN A 38 15.94 -6.36 9.45
C ASN A 38 17.41 -6.49 9.88
N CYS A 39 18.20 -7.20 9.08
CA CYS A 39 19.62 -7.41 9.37
C CYS A 39 20.52 -6.58 8.44
N CYS A 40 21.62 -6.06 8.98
CA CYS A 40 22.70 -5.40 8.26
C CYS A 40 24.04 -6.00 8.68
N PHE A 41 24.81 -6.50 7.72
CA PHE A 41 26.08 -7.15 7.98
C PHE A 41 27.24 -6.39 7.34
N LEU A 42 28.24 -6.03 8.14
CA LEU A 42 29.46 -5.39 7.69
C LEU A 42 30.52 -6.46 7.36
N GLY A 43 31.01 -6.46 6.13
CA GLY A 43 32.10 -7.35 5.72
C GLY A 43 33.45 -6.95 6.33
N ALA A 44 34.12 -7.90 6.97
CA ALA A 44 35.45 -7.74 7.56
C ALA A 44 36.56 -8.17 6.59
N ARG A 45 37.82 -7.77 6.90
CA ARG A 45 38.99 -8.01 6.02
C ARG A 45 39.36 -9.49 5.87
N ASP A 46 38.98 -10.30 6.84
CA ASP A 46 39.16 -11.76 6.87
C ASP A 46 38.05 -12.51 6.10
N GLY A 47 37.07 -11.80 5.55
CA GLY A 47 35.94 -12.38 4.83
C GLY A 47 34.77 -12.78 5.74
N ALA A 48 34.87 -12.55 7.06
CA ALA A 48 33.76 -12.69 7.97
C ALA A 48 32.78 -11.51 7.86
N PHE A 49 31.62 -11.65 8.49
CA PHE A 49 30.61 -10.59 8.58
C PHE A 49 30.28 -10.32 10.05
N SER A 50 30.21 -9.04 10.40
CA SER A 50 29.72 -8.59 11.71
C SER A 50 28.30 -8.08 11.58
N ASP A 51 27.40 -8.53 12.46
CA ASP A 51 26.06 -7.96 12.57
C ASP A 51 26.16 -6.54 13.14
N VAL A 52 25.76 -5.56 12.34
CA VAL A 52 25.75 -4.14 12.69
C VAL A 52 24.33 -3.55 12.63
N SER A 53 23.29 -4.39 12.61
CA SER A 53 21.89 -4.00 12.41
C SER A 53 21.44 -2.91 13.37
N ALA A 54 21.76 -3.07 14.66
CA ALA A 54 21.35 -2.13 15.69
C ALA A 54 22.08 -0.78 15.57
N ILE A 55 23.40 -0.81 15.37
CA ILE A 55 24.22 0.41 15.31
C ILE A 55 24.07 1.18 14.00
N SER A 56 23.64 0.52 12.91
CA SER A 56 23.31 1.18 11.64
C SER A 56 21.91 1.79 11.62
N GLY A 57 21.09 1.53 12.65
CA GLY A 57 19.70 1.97 12.71
C GLY A 57 18.76 1.20 11.77
N LEU A 58 19.21 0.09 11.18
CA LEU A 58 18.41 -0.73 10.26
C LEU A 58 17.58 -1.81 10.96
N ASP A 59 17.80 -2.06 12.25
CA ASP A 59 17.16 -3.09 13.06
C ASP A 59 15.66 -2.83 13.33
N PHE A 60 14.82 -2.84 12.31
CA PHE A 60 13.37 -2.68 12.44
C PHE A 60 12.65 -4.02 12.53
N PRO A 61 11.62 -4.17 13.39
CA PRO A 61 10.77 -5.38 13.44
C PRO A 61 9.70 -5.41 12.33
N ASP A 62 10.02 -4.82 11.17
CA ASP A 62 9.08 -4.62 10.07
C ASP A 62 9.09 -5.79 9.10
N ASP A 63 7.99 -5.97 8.38
CA ASP A 63 7.88 -7.01 7.35
C ASP A 63 8.42 -6.50 6.00
N SER A 64 9.71 -6.17 5.97
CA SER A 64 10.42 -5.58 4.82
C SER A 64 10.53 -6.56 3.65
N ARG A 65 10.23 -6.12 2.43
CA ARG A 65 10.22 -7.00 1.25
C ARG A 65 11.02 -6.47 0.08
N ALA A 66 11.24 -5.17 0.03
CA ALA A 66 11.93 -4.51 -1.06
C ALA A 66 12.87 -3.45 -0.48
N LEU A 67 14.08 -3.36 -1.04
CA LEU A 67 15.12 -2.40 -0.66
C LEU A 67 15.69 -1.80 -1.95
N ALA A 68 15.56 -0.48 -2.11
CA ALA A 68 16.22 0.25 -3.17
C ALA A 68 17.32 1.11 -2.56
N VAL A 69 18.52 1.03 -3.13
CA VAL A 69 19.66 1.86 -2.74
C VAL A 69 19.84 2.97 -3.76
N GLY A 70 20.08 4.18 -3.31
CA GLY A 70 20.35 5.32 -4.19
C GLY A 70 20.89 6.48 -3.38
N ASP A 71 21.40 7.49 -4.06
CA ASP A 71 21.92 8.70 -3.44
C ASP A 71 20.89 9.77 -3.75
N TRP A 72 19.92 9.87 -2.86
CA TRP A 72 18.64 10.55 -3.10
C TRP A 72 18.79 12.05 -3.02
N ASP A 73 19.56 12.55 -2.06
CA ASP A 73 19.82 13.99 -1.88
C ASP A 73 21.07 14.50 -2.60
N GLY A 74 21.81 13.61 -3.25
CA GLY A 74 22.93 14.00 -4.10
C GLY A 74 24.21 14.33 -3.33
N ASP A 75 24.35 13.94 -2.06
CA ASP A 75 25.52 14.23 -1.24
C ASP A 75 26.69 13.24 -1.44
N GLY A 76 26.43 12.11 -2.11
CA GLY A 76 27.44 11.13 -2.49
C GLY A 76 27.37 9.80 -1.73
N ASP A 77 26.53 9.71 -0.71
CA ASP A 77 26.39 8.52 0.10
C ASP A 77 25.09 7.73 -0.23
N PRO A 78 25.00 6.43 0.17
CA PRO A 78 23.84 5.62 -0.16
C PRO A 78 22.71 5.77 0.86
N ASP A 79 21.60 6.31 0.40
CA ASP A 79 20.28 6.29 1.02
C ASP A 79 19.49 5.03 0.67
N LEU A 80 18.50 4.74 1.50
CA LEU A 80 17.69 3.53 1.39
C LEU A 80 16.20 3.85 1.34
N TRP A 81 15.51 3.25 0.38
CA TRP A 81 14.06 3.11 0.40
C TRP A 81 13.70 1.67 0.72
N ILE A 82 12.87 1.49 1.75
CA ILE A 82 12.38 0.17 2.16
C ILE A 82 10.88 0.13 1.97
N SER A 83 10.40 -0.84 1.21
CA SER A 83 8.98 -1.15 1.11
C SER A 83 8.64 -2.35 1.99
N ASN A 84 7.68 -2.13 2.88
CA ASN A 84 7.20 -3.10 3.83
C ASN A 84 5.82 -3.58 3.42
N ARG A 85 5.55 -4.85 3.69
CA ARG A 85 4.22 -5.42 3.49
C ARG A 85 3.16 -4.75 4.36
N ASN A 86 3.54 -4.46 5.61
CA ASN A 86 2.68 -3.91 6.65
C ASN A 86 3.07 -2.47 6.97
N ALA A 87 2.30 -1.80 7.84
CA ALA A 87 2.66 -0.47 8.31
C ALA A 87 3.95 -0.49 9.16
N PRO A 88 4.85 0.49 9.01
CA PRO A 88 4.83 1.54 7.97
C PRO A 88 5.17 0.97 6.60
N ARG A 89 4.37 1.25 5.55
CA ARG A 89 4.51 0.59 4.23
C ARG A 89 5.74 1.03 3.43
N LEU A 90 6.25 2.21 3.73
CA LEU A 90 7.42 2.79 3.09
C LEU A 90 8.28 3.44 4.17
N ARG A 91 9.59 3.24 4.09
CA ARG A 91 10.58 4.00 4.85
C ARG A 91 11.58 4.60 3.90
N PHE A 92 11.96 5.84 4.20
CA PHE A 92 13.15 6.47 3.67
C PHE A 92 14.16 6.56 4.80
N LEU A 93 15.37 6.06 4.57
CA LEU A 93 16.51 6.26 5.44
C LEU A 93 17.51 7.09 4.66
N ARG A 94 17.67 8.34 5.09
CA ARG A 94 18.78 9.16 4.65
C ARG A 94 20.02 8.80 5.47
N ASN A 95 21.12 8.55 4.80
CA ASN A 95 22.38 8.32 5.47
C ASN A 95 23.04 9.68 5.73
N ASP A 96 23.13 10.07 7.00
CA ASP A 96 23.79 11.32 7.42
C ASP A 96 25.08 11.01 8.23
N ALA A 97 25.60 9.78 8.12
CA ALA A 97 26.79 9.38 8.85
C ALA A 97 28.03 10.07 8.28
N ALA A 98 28.86 10.66 9.14
CA ALA A 98 30.10 11.32 8.71
C ALA A 98 30.98 10.35 7.90
N PRO A 99 31.24 10.62 6.61
CA PRO A 99 31.97 9.68 5.78
C PRO A 99 33.44 9.65 6.21
N PRO A 100 34.08 8.47 6.32
CA PRO A 100 35.51 8.35 6.64
C PRO A 100 36.43 8.81 5.48
N GLY A 101 35.85 9.40 4.43
CA GLY A 101 36.51 9.74 3.18
C GLY A 101 35.58 10.53 2.27
N SER A 102 35.84 10.45 0.97
CA SER A 102 35.06 11.05 -0.08
C SER A 102 34.33 9.97 -0.89
N PHE A 103 33.30 10.34 -1.65
CA PHE A 103 32.60 9.43 -2.55
C PHE A 103 33.17 9.45 -3.97
N LEU A 104 32.79 8.46 -4.79
CA LEU A 104 32.88 8.51 -6.25
C LEU A 104 31.67 7.77 -6.81
N ASN A 105 30.88 8.45 -7.64
CA ASN A 105 29.72 7.85 -8.30
C ASN A 105 29.93 7.80 -9.81
N LEU A 106 29.74 6.61 -10.39
CA LEU A 106 29.92 6.38 -11.82
C LEU A 106 28.64 5.86 -12.46
N ARG A 107 28.16 6.54 -13.51
CA ARG A 107 27.10 6.04 -14.39
C ARG A 107 27.73 5.56 -15.69
N LEU A 108 27.32 4.40 -16.18
CA LEU A 108 27.87 3.83 -17.42
C LEU A 108 26.83 3.93 -18.53
N ARG A 109 27.29 4.22 -19.74
CA ARG A 109 26.45 4.22 -20.96
C ARG A 109 27.10 3.32 -22.01
N GLY A 110 26.39 2.28 -22.41
CA GLY A 110 26.83 1.40 -23.50
C GLY A 110 26.66 2.04 -24.87
N ASP A 111 27.29 1.44 -25.89
CA ASP A 111 27.24 1.91 -27.28
C ASP A 111 25.88 1.66 -27.98
N GLY A 112 24.98 0.89 -27.37
CA GLY A 112 23.69 0.52 -27.94
C GLY A 112 23.76 -0.45 -29.13
N LYS A 113 24.95 -0.98 -29.42
CA LYS A 113 25.20 -1.89 -30.55
C LYS A 113 25.60 -3.27 -30.06
N LYS A 114 26.73 -3.35 -29.35
CA LYS A 114 27.22 -4.60 -28.75
C LYS A 114 26.91 -4.64 -27.25
N THR A 115 26.86 -3.47 -26.62
CA THR A 115 26.50 -3.31 -25.22
C THR A 115 25.16 -2.59 -25.15
N ASN A 116 24.27 -3.08 -24.29
CA ASN A 116 22.99 -2.40 -24.05
C ASN A 116 23.22 -0.97 -23.54
N LEU A 117 22.31 -0.05 -23.84
CA LEU A 117 22.46 1.38 -23.52
C LEU A 117 22.66 1.66 -22.03
N ASP A 118 22.07 0.83 -21.17
CA ASP A 118 22.20 0.95 -19.71
C ASP A 118 23.43 0.23 -19.15
N ALA A 119 24.30 -0.29 -20.03
CA ALA A 119 25.54 -0.97 -19.68
C ALA A 119 25.39 -2.15 -18.70
N VAL A 120 24.21 -2.78 -18.63
CA VAL A 120 23.95 -3.93 -17.74
C VAL A 120 24.97 -5.04 -18.01
N GLY A 121 25.61 -5.52 -16.94
CA GLY A 121 26.70 -6.49 -16.95
C GLY A 121 28.11 -5.88 -16.98
N ALA A 122 28.25 -4.57 -17.23
CA ALA A 122 29.55 -3.91 -17.24
C ALA A 122 30.14 -3.87 -15.83
N ARG A 123 31.45 -4.08 -15.72
CA ARG A 123 32.17 -4.13 -14.44
C ARG A 123 33.21 -3.03 -14.37
N VAL A 124 33.16 -2.26 -13.29
CA VAL A 124 34.17 -1.25 -12.96
C VAL A 124 35.13 -1.81 -11.93
N GLU A 125 36.42 -1.68 -12.23
CA GLU A 125 37.52 -1.90 -11.29
C GLU A 125 38.17 -0.55 -10.98
N LEU A 126 38.13 -0.17 -9.70
CA LEU A 126 38.72 1.07 -9.19
C LEU A 126 39.95 0.71 -8.35
N LYS A 127 41.14 1.19 -8.75
CA LYS A 127 42.35 1.08 -7.95
C LYS A 127 42.63 2.41 -7.26
N LEU A 128 42.86 2.34 -5.95
CA LEU A 128 43.30 3.47 -5.13
C LEU A 128 44.83 3.52 -5.10
N ALA A 129 45.41 4.71 -5.08
CA ALA A 129 46.86 4.88 -5.11
C ALA A 129 47.55 4.41 -3.81
N ALA A 130 46.91 4.64 -2.66
CA ALA A 130 47.48 4.33 -1.34
C ALA A 130 47.26 2.89 -0.84
N ASP A 131 46.32 2.12 -1.40
CA ASP A 131 45.88 0.80 -0.87
C ASP A 131 46.13 -0.37 -1.86
N GLY A 132 47.16 -0.25 -2.69
CA GLY A 132 47.40 -1.05 -3.90
C GLY A 132 47.68 -2.54 -3.76
N LYS A 133 46.69 -3.37 -3.37
CA LYS A 133 46.69 -4.81 -3.69
C LYS A 133 45.38 -5.35 -4.27
N ARG A 134 44.21 -4.80 -3.93
CA ARG A 134 42.92 -5.28 -4.46
C ARG A 134 42.06 -4.12 -4.98
N PRO A 135 41.59 -4.17 -6.25
CA PRO A 135 40.68 -3.15 -6.76
C PRO A 135 39.31 -3.25 -6.07
N LEU A 136 38.64 -2.11 -5.92
CA LEU A 136 37.22 -2.07 -5.59
C LEU A 136 36.43 -2.43 -6.85
N LEU A 137 35.46 -3.33 -6.71
CA LEU A 137 34.68 -3.85 -7.82
C LEU A 137 33.19 -3.50 -7.67
N ARG A 138 32.60 -3.03 -8.76
CA ARG A 138 31.15 -2.86 -8.91
C ARG A 138 30.72 -3.32 -10.30
N THR A 139 29.53 -3.89 -10.39
CA THR A 139 28.95 -4.35 -11.66
C THR A 139 27.60 -3.67 -11.82
N VAL A 140 27.29 -3.18 -13.02
CA VAL A 140 25.94 -2.69 -13.34
C VAL A 140 25.03 -3.90 -13.45
N THR A 141 24.00 -3.96 -12.63
CA THR A 141 23.00 -5.03 -12.63
C THR A 141 21.63 -4.50 -13.05
N ALA A 142 20.77 -5.41 -13.52
CA ALA A 142 19.35 -5.16 -13.69
C ALA A 142 18.60 -6.24 -12.90
N GLY A 143 17.57 -5.83 -12.15
CA GLY A 143 16.85 -6.68 -11.22
C GLY A 143 17.69 -7.01 -9.98
N ASP A 144 17.97 -6.02 -9.14
CA ASP A 144 18.60 -6.22 -7.84
C ASP A 144 17.57 -6.08 -6.70
N GLY A 145 17.60 -7.04 -5.78
CA GLY A 145 16.59 -7.17 -4.73
C GLY A 145 15.29 -7.79 -5.21
N PHE A 146 14.36 -8.01 -4.28
CA PHE A 146 13.03 -8.56 -4.58
C PHE A 146 12.07 -7.41 -4.96
N LEU A 147 11.43 -7.50 -6.13
CA LEU A 147 10.48 -6.51 -6.65
C LEU A 147 11.01 -5.06 -6.67
N THR A 148 12.33 -4.89 -6.81
CA THR A 148 13.01 -3.60 -6.70
C THR A 148 14.08 -3.45 -7.78
N GLN A 149 14.55 -2.21 -7.97
CA GLN A 149 15.72 -1.86 -8.75
C GLN A 149 16.42 -0.69 -8.05
N SER A 150 17.66 -0.88 -7.61
CA SER A 150 18.48 0.21 -7.07
C SER A 150 18.94 1.14 -8.19
N SER A 151 19.44 2.30 -7.78
CA SER A 151 20.13 3.25 -8.66
C SER A 151 21.22 2.58 -9.49
N ARG A 152 21.35 3.00 -10.76
CA ARG A 152 22.42 2.53 -11.65
C ARG A 152 23.76 3.25 -11.43
N TRP A 153 23.79 4.19 -10.49
CA TRP A 153 25.04 4.82 -10.06
C TRP A 153 25.87 3.81 -9.27
N LEU A 154 27.09 3.55 -9.74
CA LEU A 154 28.04 2.71 -9.02
C LEU A 154 28.78 3.58 -7.99
N ALA A 155 28.40 3.41 -6.72
CA ALA A 155 28.99 4.14 -5.61
C ALA A 155 30.24 3.44 -5.06
N PHE A 156 31.30 4.24 -4.88
CA PHE A 156 32.57 3.84 -4.28
C PHE A 156 32.92 4.80 -3.14
N ALA A 157 33.36 4.25 -2.01
CA ALA A 157 33.99 5.00 -0.94
C ALA A 157 35.50 5.13 -1.22
N VAL A 158 36.02 6.36 -1.18
CA VAL A 158 37.43 6.68 -1.38
C VAL A 158 37.97 7.32 -0.10
N ARG A 159 38.82 6.60 0.64
CA ARG A 159 39.41 7.11 1.88
C ARG A 159 40.19 8.42 1.63
N ASN A 160 40.15 9.34 2.59
CA ASN A 160 40.93 10.57 2.52
C ASN A 160 42.42 10.28 2.26
N GLY A 161 43.02 11.03 1.34
CA GLY A 161 44.41 10.87 0.92
C GLY A 161 44.72 9.61 0.10
N ALA A 162 43.74 8.74 -0.21
CA ALA A 162 44.01 7.51 -0.93
C ALA A 162 44.28 7.70 -2.43
N GLY A 163 43.66 8.72 -3.04
CA GLY A 163 43.74 9.00 -4.48
C GLY A 163 43.13 7.90 -5.37
N ILE A 164 42.90 8.21 -6.64
CA ILE A 164 42.45 7.23 -7.65
C ILE A 164 43.59 7.07 -8.66
N SER A 165 44.08 5.84 -8.82
CA SER A 165 45.16 5.55 -9.78
C SER A 165 44.64 4.98 -11.10
N GLU A 166 43.53 4.22 -11.07
CA GLU A 166 42.99 3.58 -12.27
C GLU A 166 41.47 3.40 -12.14
N VAL A 167 40.74 3.77 -13.19
CA VAL A 167 39.34 3.41 -13.41
C VAL A 167 39.27 2.59 -14.68
N LYS A 168 38.91 1.32 -14.53
CA LYS A 168 38.89 0.36 -15.62
C LYS A 168 37.51 -0.24 -15.77
N VAL A 169 36.94 -0.16 -16.97
CA VAL A 169 35.60 -0.71 -17.27
C VAL A 169 35.76 -1.91 -18.19
N ARG A 170 35.23 -3.05 -17.77
CA ARG A 170 35.05 -4.23 -18.61
C ARG A 170 33.60 -4.28 -19.09
N TRP A 171 33.40 -4.06 -20.38
CA TRP A 171 32.08 -4.08 -21.02
C TRP A 171 31.60 -5.54 -21.26
N PRO A 172 30.28 -5.84 -21.19
CA PRO A 172 29.73 -7.20 -21.29
C PRO A 172 30.13 -7.99 -22.54
N ALA A 173 30.16 -7.32 -23.69
CA ALA A 173 30.49 -7.90 -25.00
C ALA A 173 31.72 -7.23 -25.65
N GLY A 174 32.51 -6.52 -24.85
CA GLY A 174 33.54 -5.60 -25.33
C GLY A 174 34.91 -5.81 -24.70
N LYS A 175 35.87 -5.02 -25.18
CA LYS A 175 37.20 -4.93 -24.58
C LYS A 175 37.12 -4.15 -23.27
N THR A 176 38.16 -4.30 -22.47
CA THR A 176 38.38 -3.44 -21.31
C THR A 176 38.81 -2.05 -21.77
N GLU A 177 38.34 -1.02 -21.08
CA GLU A 177 38.62 0.39 -21.37
C GLU A 177 39.09 1.11 -20.10
N LEU A 178 40.06 2.01 -20.25
CA LEU A 178 40.57 2.85 -19.16
C LEU A 178 39.94 4.23 -19.28
N PHE A 179 39.54 4.79 -18.14
CA PHE A 179 38.92 6.11 -18.06
C PHE A 179 39.82 7.08 -17.30
N THR A 180 40.02 8.25 -17.90
CA THR A 180 40.75 9.38 -17.31
C THR A 180 39.79 10.48 -16.85
N GLY A 181 40.29 11.44 -16.05
CA GLY A 181 39.50 12.60 -15.61
C GLY A 181 38.60 12.35 -14.40
N VAL A 182 38.69 11.18 -13.77
CA VAL A 182 37.95 10.84 -12.56
C VAL A 182 38.71 11.32 -11.32
N ARG A 183 38.00 11.99 -10.40
CA ARG A 183 38.52 12.41 -9.10
C ARG A 183 37.53 12.03 -8.00
N ALA A 184 38.04 11.83 -6.79
CA ALA A 184 37.19 11.65 -5.61
C ALA A 184 36.33 12.92 -5.39
N GLY A 185 35.15 12.73 -4.82
CA GLY A 185 34.16 13.79 -4.54
C GLY A 185 33.34 14.18 -5.76
N GLY A 186 33.32 13.34 -6.80
CA GLY A 186 32.66 13.66 -8.06
C GLY A 186 31.72 12.57 -8.55
N ARG A 187 30.82 12.98 -9.43
CA ARG A 187 29.95 12.10 -10.21
C ARG A 187 30.34 12.18 -11.67
N TYR A 188 30.42 11.02 -12.32
CA TYR A 188 30.83 10.98 -13.72
C TYR A 188 30.01 9.99 -14.53
N GLU A 189 29.77 10.33 -15.78
CA GLU A 189 29.30 9.41 -16.78
C GLU A 189 30.47 8.86 -17.61
N LEU A 190 30.51 7.54 -17.76
CA LEU A 190 31.49 6.81 -18.54
C LEU A 190 30.78 6.23 -19.76
N ARG A 191 31.00 6.86 -20.92
CA ARG A 191 30.45 6.40 -22.21
C ARG A 191 31.44 5.44 -22.86
N GLN A 192 30.97 4.26 -23.28
CA GLN A 192 31.79 3.28 -23.96
C GLN A 192 32.49 3.87 -25.20
N GLY A 193 33.81 3.70 -25.29
CA GLY A 193 34.64 4.18 -26.39
C GLY A 193 35.14 5.61 -26.26
N SER A 194 34.81 6.33 -25.18
CA SER A 194 35.27 7.71 -24.98
C SER A 194 36.63 7.80 -24.29
N GLY A 195 37.03 6.83 -23.46
CA GLY A 195 38.25 6.84 -22.65
C GLY A 195 38.35 7.98 -21.62
N ARG A 196 37.30 8.81 -21.49
CA ARG A 196 37.29 10.00 -20.65
C ARG A 196 35.97 10.11 -19.91
N ALA A 197 36.07 10.38 -18.62
CA ALA A 197 34.91 10.60 -17.77
C ALA A 197 34.32 12.00 -17.98
N GLU A 198 33.00 12.07 -18.13
CA GLU A 198 32.25 13.32 -18.24
C GLU A 198 31.65 13.65 -16.86
N PRO A 199 31.96 14.81 -16.25
CA PRO A 199 31.38 15.18 -14.97
C PRO A 199 29.87 15.39 -15.10
N VAL A 200 29.12 14.93 -14.11
CA VAL A 200 27.67 15.10 -14.02
C VAL A 200 27.36 15.94 -12.78
N ASN A 201 26.83 17.13 -13.01
CA ASN A 201 26.25 17.91 -11.92
C ASN A 201 24.81 17.42 -11.72
N ILE A 202 24.53 16.94 -10.50
CA ILE A 202 23.17 16.74 -10.05
C ILE A 202 22.84 17.99 -9.24
N ASP A 203 21.79 18.71 -9.64
CA ASP A 203 21.22 19.73 -8.77
C ASP A 203 20.84 19.02 -7.47
N GLN A 204 21.52 19.37 -6.36
CA GLN A 204 21.14 18.83 -5.07
C GLN A 204 19.66 19.16 -4.87
N PRO A 205 18.77 18.15 -4.76
CA PRO A 205 17.43 18.42 -4.33
C PRO A 205 17.56 19.21 -3.04
N GLN A 206 16.94 20.39 -2.97
CA GLN A 206 16.86 21.05 -1.68
C GLN A 206 16.27 20.03 -0.71
N PRO A 207 16.89 19.85 0.48
CA PRO A 207 16.37 18.90 1.45
C PRO A 207 14.87 19.18 1.57
N PRO A 208 14.01 18.14 1.54
CA PRO A 208 12.59 18.36 1.70
C PRO A 208 12.39 19.28 2.91
N ALA A 209 11.54 20.29 2.74
CA ALA A 209 11.21 21.25 3.78
C ALA A 209 11.14 20.52 5.13
N SER A 210 11.79 21.09 6.16
CA SER A 210 11.99 20.50 7.50
C SER A 210 10.91 19.49 7.83
N PRO A 211 11.25 18.24 8.21
CA PRO A 211 10.32 17.12 8.28
C PRO A 211 8.99 17.61 8.84
N ALA A 212 8.01 17.79 7.95
CA ALA A 212 6.70 18.19 8.39
C ALA A 212 6.26 17.06 9.32
N PRO A 213 5.78 17.36 10.54
CA PRO A 213 5.20 16.31 11.35
C PRO A 213 4.17 15.63 10.46
N LEU A 214 4.43 14.35 10.14
CA LEU A 214 3.43 13.47 9.57
C LEU A 214 2.36 13.40 10.66
N LEU A 215 1.41 14.31 10.60
CA LEU A 215 0.19 14.22 11.36
C LEU A 215 -0.60 13.14 10.63
N PRO A 216 -0.61 11.88 11.10
CA PRO A 216 -1.59 10.96 10.57
C PRO A 216 -2.95 11.66 10.70
N PRO A 217 -3.85 11.51 9.72
CA PRO A 217 -5.22 11.97 9.92
C PRO A 217 -5.70 11.40 11.26
N PRO A 218 -6.48 12.18 12.04
CA PRO A 218 -6.98 11.73 13.32
C PRO A 218 -7.54 10.31 13.18
N ALA A 219 -7.24 9.45 14.15
CA ALA A 219 -7.80 8.11 14.17
C ALA A 219 -9.32 8.23 14.03
N SER A 220 -9.86 7.63 12.98
CA SER A 220 -11.26 7.64 12.64
C SER A 220 -11.78 6.21 12.72
N ASP A 221 -12.95 6.04 13.30
CA ASP A 221 -13.74 4.81 13.22
C ASP A 221 -14.53 4.72 11.89
N ARG A 222 -14.43 5.75 11.06
CA ARG A 222 -15.11 5.89 9.77
C ARG A 222 -14.14 5.68 8.60
N ALA A 223 -14.55 4.91 7.61
CA ALA A 223 -13.90 4.81 6.30
C ALA A 223 -14.94 4.90 5.18
N ARG A 224 -14.66 5.74 4.18
CA ARG A 224 -15.49 5.99 2.99
C ARG A 224 -14.73 5.54 1.75
N ILE A 225 -15.19 4.48 1.11
CA ILE A 225 -14.47 3.79 0.02
C ILE A 225 -15.30 3.95 -1.26
N ARG A 226 -15.00 4.99 -2.04
CA ARG A 226 -15.64 5.24 -3.33
C ARG A 226 -15.02 4.36 -4.42
N LEU A 227 -15.83 3.55 -5.09
CA LEU A 227 -15.34 2.56 -6.04
C LEU A 227 -15.09 3.17 -7.43
N ILE A 228 -13.96 2.82 -8.05
CA ILE A 228 -13.64 3.24 -9.42
C ILE A 228 -14.35 2.32 -10.43
N THR A 229 -14.27 1.02 -10.18
CA THR A 229 -14.99 -0.02 -10.91
C THR A 229 -16.23 -0.38 -10.10
N LEU A 230 -17.40 -0.19 -10.70
CA LEU A 230 -18.68 -0.52 -10.08
C LEU A 230 -18.97 -2.01 -10.31
N LEU A 231 -19.54 -2.68 -9.31
CA LEU A 231 -19.85 -4.12 -9.38
C LEU A 231 -21.35 -4.33 -9.29
N ASP A 232 -21.92 -5.13 -10.19
CA ASP A 232 -23.34 -5.49 -10.14
C ASP A 232 -23.63 -6.27 -8.85
N ILE A 233 -24.68 -5.85 -8.13
CA ILE A 233 -25.18 -6.59 -6.99
C ILE A 233 -26.17 -7.63 -7.50
N PRO A 234 -25.95 -8.93 -7.25
CA PRO A 234 -26.89 -9.97 -7.63
C PRO A 234 -28.17 -9.88 -6.80
N ASP A 235 -29.19 -10.63 -7.20
CA ASP A 235 -30.38 -10.80 -6.37
C ASP A 235 -30.01 -11.48 -5.05
N LEU A 236 -30.10 -10.72 -3.96
CA LEU A 236 -29.93 -11.21 -2.60
C LEU A 236 -31.27 -11.23 -1.89
N ALA A 237 -31.28 -11.75 -0.66
CA ALA A 237 -32.46 -11.73 0.17
C ALA A 237 -32.12 -11.39 1.62
N PHE A 238 -33.05 -10.69 2.26
CA PHE A 238 -33.07 -10.40 3.68
C PHE A 238 -34.34 -10.99 4.29
N LEU A 239 -34.50 -10.90 5.61
CA LEU A 239 -35.72 -11.28 6.30
C LEU A 239 -36.44 -10.00 6.74
N ASP A 240 -37.76 -9.92 6.61
CA ASP A 240 -38.51 -8.86 7.28
C ASP A 240 -38.47 -9.05 8.82
N LEU A 241 -39.13 -8.15 9.55
CA LEU A 241 -39.13 -8.20 11.03
C LEU A 241 -39.89 -9.41 11.58
N GLU A 242 -40.80 -9.98 10.79
CA GLU A 242 -41.59 -11.18 11.07
C GLU A 242 -40.82 -12.47 10.74
N GLY A 243 -39.70 -12.35 10.01
CA GLY A 243 -38.82 -13.44 9.62
C GLY A 243 -39.12 -14.06 8.26
N GLN A 244 -39.97 -13.43 7.44
CA GLN A 244 -40.24 -13.88 6.07
C GLN A 244 -39.16 -13.37 5.11
N ARG A 245 -38.81 -14.20 4.14
CA ARG A 245 -37.78 -13.88 3.16
C ARG A 245 -38.27 -12.83 2.16
N SER A 246 -37.54 -11.74 2.07
CA SER A 246 -37.80 -10.61 1.18
C SER A 246 -36.62 -10.39 0.23
N PRO A 247 -36.84 -10.15 -1.07
CA PRO A 247 -35.76 -9.92 -2.01
C PRO A 247 -35.12 -8.54 -1.82
N LEU A 248 -33.80 -8.49 -1.88
CA LEU A 248 -33.04 -7.26 -2.15
C LEU A 248 -33.15 -6.99 -3.64
N LEU A 249 -33.74 -5.85 -4.01
CA LEU A 249 -34.09 -5.55 -5.39
C LEU A 249 -33.30 -4.32 -5.87
N PRO A 250 -32.00 -4.49 -6.17
CA PRO A 250 -31.16 -3.40 -6.66
C PRO A 250 -31.59 -2.96 -8.06
N GLY A 251 -31.24 -1.73 -8.46
CA GLY A 251 -31.35 -1.29 -9.86
C GLY A 251 -32.75 -0.90 -10.35
N ARG A 252 -33.67 -0.53 -9.45
CA ARG A 252 -35.04 -0.10 -9.79
C ARG A 252 -35.16 1.39 -10.12
N GLY A 253 -34.11 2.00 -10.66
CA GLY A 253 -34.08 3.42 -10.99
C GLY A 253 -33.91 4.36 -9.79
N ARG A 254 -33.76 3.82 -8.57
CA ARG A 254 -33.44 4.58 -7.36
C ARG A 254 -32.18 4.03 -6.68
N PRO A 255 -31.28 4.89 -6.19
CA PRO A 255 -30.18 4.47 -5.33
C PRO A 255 -30.71 3.79 -4.05
N LEU A 256 -30.01 2.77 -3.59
CA LEU A 256 -30.33 2.01 -2.39
C LEU A 256 -29.12 1.96 -1.47
N LEU A 257 -29.28 2.40 -0.22
CA LEU A 257 -28.32 2.15 0.84
C LEU A 257 -28.71 0.87 1.59
N VAL A 258 -27.86 -0.15 1.56
CA VAL A 258 -27.97 -1.30 2.47
C VAL A 258 -27.13 -1.02 3.70
N ASN A 259 -27.77 -0.88 4.85
CA ASN A 259 -27.12 -0.56 6.13
C ASN A 259 -27.19 -1.77 7.06
N LEU A 260 -26.04 -2.17 7.63
CA LEU A 260 -25.94 -3.24 8.61
C LEU A 260 -25.77 -2.62 10.00
N TRP A 261 -26.64 -3.00 10.94
CA TRP A 261 -26.65 -2.49 12.30
C TRP A 261 -26.96 -3.58 13.34
N ALA A 262 -26.75 -3.31 14.62
CA ALA A 262 -27.18 -4.18 15.72
C ALA A 262 -27.71 -3.40 16.92
N SER A 263 -28.57 -4.03 17.72
CA SER A 263 -29.24 -3.43 18.87
C SER A 263 -28.30 -2.95 19.98
N TRP A 264 -27.13 -3.57 20.10
CA TRP A 264 -26.07 -3.25 21.05
C TRP A 264 -25.04 -2.24 20.50
N CYS A 265 -25.12 -1.88 19.22
CA CYS A 265 -24.21 -0.95 18.56
C CYS A 265 -24.69 0.50 18.74
N VAL A 266 -24.12 1.21 19.71
CA VAL A 266 -24.46 2.63 19.98
C VAL A 266 -24.30 3.53 18.74
N PRO A 267 -23.17 3.49 18.00
CA PRO A 267 -23.01 4.35 16.83
C PRO A 267 -24.04 4.05 15.71
N CYS A 268 -24.49 2.80 15.60
CA CYS A 268 -25.53 2.43 14.65
C CYS A 268 -26.88 3.08 14.99
N LEU A 269 -27.24 3.15 16.28
CA LEU A 269 -28.49 3.77 16.71
C LEU A 269 -28.45 5.30 16.55
N GLU A 270 -27.27 5.91 16.70
CA GLU A 270 -27.05 7.33 16.44
C GLU A 270 -27.17 7.65 14.95
N GLU A 271 -26.55 6.84 14.09
CA GLU A 271 -26.66 6.95 12.63
C GLU A 271 -28.12 6.82 12.15
N LEU A 272 -28.84 5.78 12.59
CA LEU A 272 -30.25 5.60 12.22
C LEU A 272 -31.14 6.73 12.75
N ARG A 273 -30.75 7.36 13.87
CA ARG A 273 -31.45 8.55 14.40
C ARG A 273 -31.23 9.74 13.48
N GLU A 274 -30.01 9.97 13.02
CA GLU A 274 -29.72 11.03 12.04
C GLU A 274 -30.52 10.80 10.74
N PHE A 275 -30.55 9.57 10.21
CA PHE A 275 -31.34 9.25 9.02
C PHE A 275 -32.84 9.52 9.21
N ARG A 276 -33.38 9.21 10.39
CA ARG A 276 -34.78 9.50 10.73
C ARG A 276 -35.01 11.01 10.80
N ASP A 277 -34.18 11.73 11.55
CA ASP A 277 -34.36 13.14 11.86
C ASP A 277 -34.17 14.02 10.61
N ARG A 278 -33.31 13.59 9.66
CA ARG A 278 -33.10 14.22 8.36
C ARG A 278 -33.75 13.45 7.20
N GLY A 279 -34.80 12.68 7.49
CA GLY A 279 -35.46 11.81 6.51
C GLY A 279 -36.02 12.55 5.28
N ASP A 280 -36.42 13.81 5.43
CA ASP A 280 -36.94 14.62 4.32
C ASP A 280 -35.85 15.04 3.32
N GLU A 281 -34.61 15.26 3.78
CA GLU A 281 -33.46 15.49 2.90
C GLU A 281 -33.13 14.24 2.08
N LEU A 282 -33.16 13.06 2.73
CA LEU A 282 -32.95 11.78 2.07
C LEU A 282 -34.05 11.47 1.05
N LYS A 283 -35.32 11.75 1.36
CA LYS A 283 -36.43 11.64 0.39
C LYS A 283 -36.21 12.55 -0.81
N LYS A 284 -35.82 13.81 -0.57
CA LYS A 284 -35.57 14.80 -1.63
C LYS A 284 -34.38 14.37 -2.51
N ALA A 285 -33.37 13.74 -1.93
CA ALA A 285 -32.24 13.16 -2.66
C ALA A 285 -32.62 11.89 -3.45
N GLY A 286 -33.80 11.31 -3.21
CA GLY A 286 -34.34 10.19 -3.97
C GLY A 286 -33.73 8.82 -3.62
N ILE A 287 -33.09 8.70 -2.45
CA ILE A 287 -32.47 7.45 -1.99
C ILE A 287 -33.44 6.62 -1.14
N GLU A 288 -33.38 5.30 -1.30
CA GLU A 288 -34.01 4.33 -0.40
C GLU A 288 -32.99 3.78 0.59
N ILE A 289 -33.39 3.59 1.85
CA ILE A 289 -32.51 3.00 2.87
C ILE A 289 -33.11 1.69 3.35
N LEU A 290 -32.31 0.63 3.36
CA LEU A 290 -32.66 -0.67 3.93
C LEU A 290 -31.74 -0.95 5.13
N ALA A 291 -32.24 -0.70 6.33
CA ALA A 291 -31.55 -0.94 7.59
C ALA A 291 -31.78 -2.37 8.08
N LEU A 292 -30.77 -3.23 7.95
CA LEU A 292 -30.80 -4.64 8.28
C LEU A 292 -30.09 -4.92 9.61
N SER A 293 -30.84 -5.42 10.58
CA SER A 293 -30.30 -5.88 11.86
C SER A 293 -29.48 -7.15 11.67
N THR A 294 -28.30 -7.21 12.29
CA THR A 294 -27.48 -8.42 12.44
C THR A 294 -27.68 -9.09 13.79
N ASP A 295 -28.65 -8.66 14.59
CA ASP A 295 -29.07 -9.39 15.78
C ASP A 295 -29.72 -10.72 15.33
N GLU A 296 -29.40 -11.80 16.04
CA GLU A 296 -30.01 -13.11 15.81
C GLU A 296 -29.96 -13.58 14.33
N LEU A 297 -28.81 -13.40 13.67
CA LEU A 297 -28.57 -13.85 12.29
C LEU A 297 -29.12 -15.27 12.07
N ASP A 298 -29.94 -15.41 11.03
CA ASP A 298 -30.57 -16.67 10.60
C ASP A 298 -31.47 -17.39 11.63
N LYS A 299 -31.78 -16.76 12.77
CA LYS A 299 -32.76 -17.30 13.73
C LYS A 299 -34.15 -17.32 13.08
N LYS A 300 -34.86 -18.44 13.17
CA LYS A 300 -36.24 -18.55 12.66
C LYS A 300 -37.21 -17.72 13.50
N GLY A 301 -38.24 -17.19 12.86
CA GLY A 301 -39.28 -16.37 13.50
C GLY A 301 -38.95 -14.89 13.54
N SER A 302 -39.77 -14.13 14.28
CA SER A 302 -39.66 -12.68 14.39
C SER A 302 -38.36 -12.25 15.07
N LEU A 303 -37.81 -11.12 14.64
CA LEU A 303 -36.63 -10.53 15.27
C LEU A 303 -36.97 -10.02 16.69
N GLU A 304 -36.25 -10.51 17.69
CA GLU A 304 -36.39 -10.06 19.07
C GLU A 304 -35.39 -8.92 19.37
N LEU A 305 -35.92 -7.73 19.66
CA LEU A 305 -35.12 -6.55 20.01
C LEU A 305 -35.46 -6.07 21.42
N PRO A 306 -34.51 -5.45 22.15
CA PRO A 306 -34.80 -4.76 23.40
C PRO A 306 -35.95 -3.76 23.22
N GLY A 307 -36.89 -3.67 24.17
CA GLY A 307 -38.14 -2.92 23.99
C GLY A 307 -37.96 -1.45 23.56
N ARG A 308 -36.93 -0.77 24.07
CA ARG A 308 -36.58 0.60 23.63
C ARG A 308 -36.13 0.67 22.17
N VAL A 309 -35.31 -0.29 21.74
CA VAL A 309 -34.83 -0.40 20.35
C VAL A 309 -35.98 -0.77 19.43
N LYS A 310 -36.83 -1.74 19.81
CA LYS A 310 -38.03 -2.12 19.04
C LYS A 310 -38.95 -0.91 18.77
N LYS A 311 -39.20 -0.08 19.80
CA LYS A 311 -39.99 1.14 19.67
C LYS A 311 -39.32 2.17 18.75
N PHE A 312 -37.99 2.32 18.85
CA PHE A 312 -37.22 3.22 17.99
C PHE A 312 -37.30 2.80 16.52
N ILE A 313 -37.06 1.52 16.23
CA ILE A 313 -37.12 0.95 14.87
C ILE A 313 -38.53 1.06 14.29
N GLY A 314 -39.57 0.79 15.08
CA GLY A 314 -40.96 1.01 14.64
C GLY A 314 -41.33 2.47 14.36
N GLY A 315 -40.52 3.42 14.83
CA GLY A 315 -40.65 4.86 14.52
C GLY A 315 -39.85 5.31 13.29
N LEU A 316 -39.08 4.42 12.66
CA LEU A 316 -38.40 4.73 11.40
C LEU A 316 -39.45 4.74 10.28
N GLY A 317 -39.63 5.90 9.66
CA GLY A 317 -40.53 6.09 8.52
C GLY A 317 -39.77 6.11 7.19
N PRO A 318 -40.49 6.22 6.05
CA PRO A 318 -39.87 6.42 4.74
C PRO A 318 -38.88 7.59 4.78
N PRO A 319 -37.72 7.51 4.09
CA PRO A 319 -37.36 6.50 3.08
C PRO A 319 -36.68 5.25 3.66
N ILE A 320 -36.72 5.07 4.98
CA ILE A 320 -36.05 3.97 5.68
C ILE A 320 -37.01 2.79 5.79
N ARG A 321 -36.53 1.63 5.35
CA ARG A 321 -37.15 0.31 5.57
C ARG A 321 -36.24 -0.51 6.46
N THR A 322 -36.84 -1.35 7.28
CA THR A 322 -36.11 -2.14 8.28
C THR A 322 -36.32 -3.63 8.04
N GLY A 323 -35.31 -4.42 8.34
CA GLY A 323 -35.39 -5.88 8.30
C GLY A 323 -34.26 -6.51 9.11
N ARG A 324 -34.06 -7.80 8.91
CA ARG A 324 -32.97 -8.59 9.47
C ARG A 324 -32.10 -9.14 8.33
N ALA A 325 -30.79 -9.04 8.49
CA ALA A 325 -29.82 -9.61 7.56
C ALA A 325 -29.83 -11.15 7.64
N THR A 326 -29.52 -11.80 6.53
CA THR A 326 -29.23 -13.24 6.47
C THR A 326 -27.72 -13.46 6.52
N GLY A 327 -27.28 -14.62 6.98
CA GLY A 327 -25.87 -15.02 6.94
C GLY A 327 -25.30 -14.99 5.52
N ASP A 328 -26.08 -15.42 4.53
CA ASP A 328 -25.70 -15.37 3.11
C ASP A 328 -25.47 -13.93 2.63
N LEU A 329 -26.36 -12.99 3.00
CA LEU A 329 -26.21 -11.58 2.63
C LEU A 329 -24.99 -10.95 3.30
N VAL A 330 -24.78 -11.20 4.60
CA VAL A 330 -23.60 -10.68 5.31
C VAL A 330 -22.30 -11.28 4.75
N ALA A 331 -22.29 -12.58 4.49
CA ALA A 331 -21.14 -13.26 3.89
C ALA A 331 -20.84 -12.74 2.48
N PHE A 332 -21.88 -12.50 1.67
CA PHE A 332 -21.72 -11.89 0.35
C PHE A 332 -21.10 -10.49 0.44
N LEU A 333 -21.64 -9.62 1.30
CA LEU A 333 -21.12 -8.26 1.49
C LEU A 333 -19.68 -8.26 2.02
N GLN A 334 -19.35 -9.16 2.95
CA GLN A 334 -17.98 -9.35 3.43
C GLN A 334 -17.03 -9.79 2.30
N ASN A 335 -17.41 -10.81 1.53
CA ASN A 335 -16.58 -11.31 0.43
C ASN A 335 -16.41 -10.27 -0.68
N LEU A 336 -17.47 -9.51 -0.97
CA LEU A 336 -17.45 -8.41 -1.91
C LEU A 336 -16.47 -7.33 -1.43
N HIS A 337 -16.59 -6.87 -0.18
CA HIS A 337 -15.62 -5.95 0.43
C HIS A 337 -14.18 -6.49 0.35
N ASP A 338 -13.96 -7.74 0.74
CA ASP A 338 -12.65 -8.40 0.79
C ASP A 338 -11.99 -8.57 -0.58
N SER A 339 -12.79 -8.60 -1.65
CA SER A 339 -12.30 -8.63 -3.02
C SER A 339 -11.79 -7.27 -3.52
N MET A 340 -12.25 -6.18 -2.90
CA MET A 340 -11.96 -4.80 -3.33
C MET A 340 -10.98 -4.08 -2.42
N VAL A 341 -10.96 -4.41 -1.13
CA VAL A 341 -10.18 -3.68 -0.12
C VAL A 341 -9.05 -4.57 0.40
N PRO A 342 -7.78 -4.15 0.28
CA PRO A 342 -6.67 -4.87 0.89
C PRO A 342 -6.77 -4.79 2.42
N LEU A 343 -6.30 -5.83 3.13
CA LEU A 343 -6.50 -6.05 4.56
C LEU A 343 -7.93 -6.45 4.94
N ASN A 344 -8.21 -7.75 4.85
CA ASN A 344 -9.50 -8.38 5.12
C ASN A 344 -9.78 -8.39 6.63
N LYS A 345 -10.27 -7.27 7.15
CA LYS A 345 -10.87 -7.22 8.48
C LYS A 345 -12.38 -7.47 8.36
N PRO A 346 -13.00 -8.15 9.34
CA PRO A 346 -14.45 -8.24 9.43
C PRO A 346 -15.08 -6.84 9.31
N LEU A 347 -16.21 -6.75 8.62
CA LEU A 347 -16.99 -5.54 8.52
C LEU A 347 -17.37 -5.07 9.93
N PRO A 348 -17.05 -3.82 10.32
CA PRO A 348 -17.49 -3.27 11.59
C PRO A 348 -19.00 -2.99 11.54
N LEU A 349 -19.59 -2.69 12.68
CA LEU A 349 -20.93 -2.11 12.74
C LEU A 349 -20.85 -0.63 13.18
N PRO A 350 -21.57 0.29 12.53
CA PRO A 350 -22.34 0.05 11.30
C PRO A 350 -21.42 -0.16 10.08
N SER A 351 -21.96 -0.82 9.06
CA SER A 351 -21.37 -0.84 7.71
C SER A 351 -22.47 -0.64 6.68
N SER A 352 -22.22 0.21 5.69
CA SER A 352 -23.23 0.54 4.68
C SER A 352 -22.69 0.39 3.26
N PHE A 353 -23.55 0.01 2.34
CA PHE A 353 -23.23 -0.23 0.93
C PHE A 353 -24.19 0.59 0.06
N LEU A 354 -23.66 1.58 -0.66
CA LEU A 354 -24.44 2.40 -1.58
C LEU A 354 -24.48 1.76 -2.96
N ILE A 355 -25.67 1.31 -3.33
CA ILE A 355 -25.98 0.75 -4.63
C ILE A 355 -26.62 1.85 -5.48
N ASP A 356 -26.10 2.07 -6.68
CA ASP A 356 -26.62 3.08 -7.59
C ASP A 356 -27.98 2.68 -8.20
N SER A 357 -28.59 3.60 -8.95
CA SER A 357 -29.89 3.38 -9.58
C SER A 357 -29.91 2.26 -10.63
N ALA A 358 -28.74 1.81 -11.10
CA ALA A 358 -28.58 0.69 -12.03
C ALA A 358 -28.29 -0.64 -11.33
N GLY A 359 -28.17 -0.65 -10.00
CA GLY A 359 -27.97 -1.86 -9.21
C GLY A 359 -26.50 -2.21 -8.97
N ARG A 360 -25.60 -1.25 -9.16
CA ARG A 360 -24.16 -1.44 -9.00
C ARG A 360 -23.66 -0.84 -7.69
N LEU A 361 -22.80 -1.55 -6.97
CA LEU A 361 -22.13 -1.02 -5.80
C LEU A 361 -21.21 0.14 -6.20
N SER A 362 -21.37 1.27 -5.52
CA SER A 362 -20.68 2.52 -5.82
C SER A 362 -19.81 3.00 -4.66
N VAL A 363 -20.25 2.86 -3.42
CA VAL A 363 -19.50 3.28 -2.22
C VAL A 363 -19.70 2.28 -1.08
N ILE A 364 -18.64 2.01 -0.34
CA ILE A 364 -18.66 1.24 0.91
C ILE A 364 -18.32 2.16 2.07
N TYR A 365 -19.12 2.12 3.11
CA TYR A 365 -18.90 2.85 4.37
C TYR A 365 -18.64 1.85 5.48
N LYS A 366 -17.60 2.09 6.27
CA LYS A 366 -17.26 1.32 7.47
C LYS A 366 -17.31 2.28 8.66
N GLY A 367 -18.07 1.97 9.69
CA GLY A 367 -18.40 2.91 10.76
C GLY A 367 -19.55 3.85 10.37
N PRO A 368 -19.90 4.81 11.26
CA PRO A 368 -21.06 5.68 11.08
C PRO A 368 -21.02 6.46 9.76
N LEU A 369 -22.17 6.71 9.15
CA LEU A 369 -22.37 7.47 7.91
C LEU A 369 -23.24 8.70 8.18
N SER A 370 -22.75 9.89 7.83
CA SER A 370 -23.55 11.11 7.93
C SER A 370 -24.50 11.24 6.73
N VAL A 371 -25.59 11.99 6.91
CA VAL A 371 -26.52 12.28 5.80
C VAL A 371 -25.85 13.13 4.72
N ASP A 372 -24.93 14.02 5.09
CA ASP A 372 -24.20 14.86 4.13
C ASP A 372 -23.27 14.03 3.23
N ASP A 373 -22.49 13.12 3.82
CA ASP A 373 -21.64 12.19 3.08
C ASP A 373 -22.46 11.31 2.13
N LEU A 374 -23.61 10.81 2.60
CA LEU A 374 -24.50 9.98 1.79
C LEU A 374 -25.07 10.77 0.60
N ILE A 375 -25.55 12.00 0.84
CA ILE A 375 -26.11 12.85 -0.21
C ILE A 375 -25.06 13.18 -1.29
N GLU A 376 -23.82 13.48 -0.87
CA GLU A 376 -22.72 13.74 -1.80
C GLU A 376 -22.43 12.51 -2.69
N ASP A 377 -22.49 11.30 -2.14
CA ASP A 377 -22.13 10.07 -2.85
C ASP A 377 -23.22 9.46 -3.73
N ILE A 378 -24.48 9.86 -3.59
CA ILE A 378 -25.60 9.35 -4.42
C ILE A 378 -25.31 9.51 -5.93
N GLY A 379 -24.54 10.54 -6.31
CA GLY A 379 -24.13 10.80 -7.68
C GLY A 379 -22.97 9.93 -8.19
N HIS A 380 -22.22 9.28 -7.30
CA HIS A 380 -20.92 8.67 -7.63
C HIS A 380 -21.01 7.62 -8.75
N GLY A 381 -22.04 6.78 -8.75
CA GLY A 381 -22.25 5.76 -9.78
C GLY A 381 -22.52 6.32 -11.20
N ARG A 382 -22.89 7.60 -11.32
CA ARG A 382 -23.16 8.29 -12.59
C ARG A 382 -21.93 8.99 -13.18
N LEU A 383 -20.90 9.20 -12.38
CA LEU A 383 -19.64 9.79 -12.84
C LEU A 383 -18.95 8.90 -13.86
N GLU A 384 -18.17 9.49 -14.76
CA GLU A 384 -17.29 8.75 -15.64
C GLU A 384 -16.15 8.07 -14.87
N ARG A 385 -15.53 7.02 -15.43
CA ARG A 385 -14.48 6.26 -14.75
C ARG A 385 -13.31 7.14 -14.27
N LYS A 386 -12.92 8.14 -15.07
CA LYS A 386 -11.85 9.11 -14.73
C LYS A 386 -12.25 9.97 -13.53
N GLU A 387 -13.49 10.46 -13.51
CA GLU A 387 -14.03 11.26 -12.41
C GLU A 387 -14.15 10.45 -11.12
N ARG A 388 -14.59 9.18 -11.20
CA ARG A 388 -14.59 8.27 -10.04
C ARG A 388 -13.19 8.02 -9.50
N ARG A 389 -12.17 7.93 -10.37
CA ARG A 389 -10.77 7.80 -9.94
C ARG A 389 -10.31 9.02 -9.14
N LEU A 390 -10.71 10.22 -9.54
CA LEU A 390 -10.40 11.45 -8.82
C LEU A 390 -11.19 11.55 -7.50
N ALA A 391 -12.50 11.26 -7.53
CA ALA A 391 -13.35 11.27 -6.34
C ALA A 391 -12.94 10.23 -5.28
N GLY A 392 -12.38 9.10 -5.71
CA GLY A 392 -11.84 8.06 -4.83
C GLY A 392 -10.43 8.32 -4.29
N ALA A 393 -9.78 9.43 -4.68
CA ALA A 393 -8.46 9.78 -4.16
C ALA A 393 -8.58 10.26 -2.70
N LEU A 394 -7.85 9.60 -1.80
CA LEU A 394 -7.83 9.94 -0.37
C LEU A 394 -6.94 11.15 -0.06
N LEU A 395 -6.06 11.54 -0.99
CA LEU A 395 -5.13 12.64 -0.84
C LEU A 395 -5.46 13.72 -1.86
N PRO A 396 -5.43 15.01 -1.46
CA PRO A 396 -5.56 16.10 -2.41
C PRO A 396 -4.36 16.07 -3.37
N GLY A 397 -4.61 16.39 -4.65
CA GLY A 397 -3.56 16.45 -5.65
C GLY A 397 -4.09 16.40 -7.08
N ILE A 398 -3.16 16.44 -8.02
CA ILE A 398 -3.42 16.28 -9.45
C ILE A 398 -2.74 15.01 -9.95
N SER A 399 -3.40 14.26 -10.82
CA SER A 399 -2.77 13.11 -11.48
C SER A 399 -1.81 13.62 -12.55
N ILE A 400 -0.61 13.04 -12.66
CA ILE A 400 0.37 13.42 -13.70
C ILE A 400 -0.23 13.18 -15.11
N GLU A 401 -1.11 12.18 -15.26
CA GLU A 401 -1.83 11.90 -16.51
C GLU A 401 -2.76 13.05 -16.96
N SER A 402 -3.18 13.97 -16.06
CA SER A 402 -4.04 15.09 -16.47
C SER A 402 -3.28 16.23 -17.13
N GLN A 403 -1.95 16.32 -16.97
CA GLN A 403 -1.13 17.38 -17.57
C GLN A 403 -0.64 17.05 -18.98
N ALA A 404 -0.76 15.80 -19.43
CA ALA A 404 -0.19 15.34 -20.70
C ALA A 404 -1.21 15.30 -21.87
N ILE A 405 -2.43 15.81 -21.69
CA ILE A 405 -3.53 15.74 -22.68
C ILE A 405 -4.18 17.11 -22.96
N GLU A 406 -3.59 18.21 -22.48
CA GLU A 406 -3.87 19.56 -23.00
C GLU A 406 -2.69 20.01 -23.88
#